data_AF-A0A1B1B863-F1
#
_entry.id   AF-A0A1B1B863-F1
#
_cell.length_a   1.000
_cell.length_b   1.000
_cell.length_c   1.000
_cell.angle_alpha   90.00
_cell.angle_beta   90.00
_cell.angle_gamma   90.00
#
_symmetry.space_group_name_H-M   'P 1'
#
loop_
_entity.id
_entity.type
_entity.pdbx_description
1 polymer ?
#
loop_
_entity_poly.entity_id
_entity_poly.type
_entity_poly.pdbx_seq_one_letter_code
_entity_poly.pdbx_strand_id
1 'polypeptide(L)' 'MTTVDADARQWEYTTYAPSGETCPACGKPIKSLESCRRGMLSRRDSSPIVAYWHTACAPKGATQ' A
#
# COMPACT_ATOMS: atom_id res chain seq x y z
N MET A 1 -25.56 -24.65 -11.11
CA MET A 1 -25.31 -23.21 -10.89
C MET A 1 -23.83 -23.08 -10.62
N THR A 2 -23.09 -22.52 -11.58
CA THR A 2 -21.62 -22.50 -11.56
C THR A 2 -21.16 -21.51 -10.50
N THR A 3 -20.27 -21.99 -9.63
CA THR A 3 -19.67 -21.23 -8.54
C THR A 3 -18.95 -20.00 -9.11
N VAL A 4 -19.35 -18.80 -8.69
CA VAL A 4 -18.48 -17.63 -8.76
C VAL A 4 -17.76 -17.56 -7.42
N ASP A 5 -16.78 -18.44 -7.29
CA ASP A 5 -15.70 -18.23 -6.33
C ASP A 5 -15.00 -16.94 -6.80
N ALA A 6 -15.43 -15.82 -6.21
CA ALA A 6 -14.66 -14.59 -6.26
C ALA A 6 -13.42 -14.87 -5.41
N ASP A 7 -12.46 -15.58 -6.00
CA ASP A 7 -11.13 -15.78 -5.46
C ASP A 7 -10.54 -14.37 -5.31
N ALA A 8 -10.77 -13.77 -4.16
CA ALA A 8 -10.19 -12.49 -3.73
C ALA A 8 -8.68 -12.64 -3.48
N ARG A 9 -8.01 -13.53 -4.22
CA ARG A 9 -6.56 -13.58 -4.40
C ARG A 9 -6.09 -12.60 -5.45
N GLN A 10 -6.88 -11.55 -5.65
CA GLN A 10 -6.51 -10.36 -6.34
C GLN A 10 -5.33 -9.70 -5.61
N TRP A 11 -4.11 -10.13 -5.96
CA TRP A 11 -2.89 -9.35 -5.81
C TRP A 11 -2.90 -8.13 -6.76
N GLU A 12 -4.06 -7.72 -7.26
CA GLU A 12 -4.23 -6.80 -8.38
C GLU A 12 -4.66 -5.45 -7.81
N TYR A 13 -3.67 -4.66 -7.43
CA TYR A 13 -3.53 -3.30 -7.95
C TYR A 13 -2.16 -2.81 -7.52
N THR A 14 -1.18 -2.92 -8.42
CA THR A 14 0.04 -2.14 -8.30
C THR A 14 -0.37 -0.68 -8.17
N THR A 15 -0.19 -0.13 -6.98
CA THR A 15 -0.55 1.25 -6.69
C THR A 15 0.67 2.12 -6.91
N TYR A 16 0.49 3.25 -7.59
CA TYR A 16 1.50 4.27 -7.72
C TYR A 16 1.22 5.38 -6.73
N ALA A 17 2.28 5.90 -6.12
CA ALA A 17 2.14 7.05 -5.25
C ALA A 17 2.01 8.33 -6.09
N PRO A 18 1.22 9.32 -5.63
CA PRO A 18 1.21 10.64 -6.25
C PRO A 18 2.58 11.31 -6.15
N SER A 19 2.88 12.23 -7.08
CA SER A 19 4.16 12.94 -7.11
C SER A 19 4.45 13.64 -5.77
N GLY A 20 5.61 13.36 -5.18
CA GLY A 20 6.04 13.95 -3.91
C GLY A 20 5.71 13.11 -2.67
N GLU A 21 5.10 11.94 -2.83
CA GLU A 21 4.85 11.04 -1.71
C GLU A 21 6.15 10.41 -1.18
N THR A 22 6.26 10.28 0.14
CA THR A 22 7.48 9.80 0.79
C THR A 22 7.21 8.53 1.56
N CYS A 23 8.04 7.50 1.35
CA CYS A 23 7.89 6.25 2.06
C CYS A 23 8.21 6.44 3.55
N PRO A 24 7.26 6.22 4.48
CA PRO A 24 7.49 6.47 5.90
C PRO A 24 8.41 5.43 6.56
N ALA A 25 8.69 4.31 5.89
CA ALA A 25 9.59 3.27 6.40
C ALA A 25 11.07 3.57 6.14
N CYS A 26 11.42 4.16 4.99
CA CYS A 26 12.81 4.47 4.65
C CYS A 26 13.11 5.98 4.54
N GLY A 27 12.08 6.83 4.61
CA GLY A 27 12.20 8.29 4.50
C GLY A 27 12.57 8.78 3.09
N LYS A 28 12.59 7.90 2.08
CA LYS A 28 12.92 8.27 0.70
C LYS A 28 11.65 8.57 -0.10
N PRO A 29 11.72 9.56 -1.02
CA PRO A 29 10.61 9.84 -1.92
C PRO A 29 10.35 8.63 -2.82
N ILE A 30 9.08 8.33 -3.03
CA ILE A 30 8.63 7.35 -4.01
C ILE A 30 8.67 8.04 -5.37
N LYS A 31 9.40 7.49 -6.34
CA LYS A 31 9.46 8.10 -7.67
C LYS A 31 8.14 7.90 -8.41
N SER A 32 7.87 8.82 -9.33
CA SER A 32 6.77 8.68 -10.29
C SER A 32 6.91 7.36 -11.04
N LEU A 33 5.81 6.58 -11.10
CA LEU A 33 5.76 5.24 -11.70
C LEU A 33 6.51 4.13 -10.93
N GLU A 34 7.04 4.39 -9.74
CA GLU A 34 7.51 3.29 -8.88
C GLU A 34 6.33 2.55 -8.26
N SER A 35 6.37 1.22 -8.39
CA SER A 35 5.37 0.34 -7.81
C SER A 35 5.44 0.40 -6.29
N CYS A 36 4.31 0.72 -5.68
CA CYS A 36 4.19 0.92 -4.24
C CYS A 36 3.01 0.17 -3.66
N ARG A 37 3.08 -0.04 -2.35
CA ARG A 37 2.01 -0.60 -1.53
C ARG A 37 1.34 0.55 -0.80
N ARG A 38 0.02 0.68 -1.00
CA ARG A 38 -0.81 1.59 -0.24
C ARG A 38 -1.41 0.85 0.95
N GLY A 39 -1.48 1.53 2.08
CA GLY A 39 -2.12 1.02 3.29
C GLY A 39 -2.49 2.15 4.24
N MET A 40 -3.03 1.79 5.40
CA MET A 40 -3.35 2.74 6.45
C MET A 40 -2.22 2.75 7.48
N LEU A 41 -1.65 3.93 7.71
CA LEU A 41 -0.69 4.18 8.77
C LEU A 41 -1.45 4.68 9.99
N SER A 42 -1.56 3.83 11.00
CA SER A 42 -2.11 4.20 12.30
C SER A 42 -1.21 5.23 12.99
N ARG A 43 -1.80 6.34 13.41
CA ARG A 43 -1.14 7.41 14.17
C ARG A 43 -1.64 7.33 15.61
N ARG A 44 -0.75 7.43 16.60
CA ARG A 44 -1.11 7.28 18.03
C ARG A 44 -2.20 8.25 18.50
N ASP A 45 -2.19 9.47 17.96
CA ASP A 45 -3.04 10.58 18.42
C ASP A 45 -3.96 11.11 17.30
N SER A 46 -4.13 10.37 16.20
CA SER A 46 -4.91 10.85 15.05
C SER A 46 -5.50 9.69 14.26
N SER A 47 -6.53 10.00 13.48
CA SER A 47 -7.12 9.05 12.54
C SER A 47 -6.03 8.43 11.65
N PRO A 48 -6.15 7.13 11.34
CA PRO A 48 -5.22 6.48 10.43
C PRO A 48 -5.19 7.22 9.09
N ILE A 49 -4.00 7.52 8.61
CA ILE A 49 -3.82 8.19 7.32
C ILE A 49 -3.47 7.17 6.26
N VAL A 50 -3.85 7.45 5.02
CA VAL A 50 -3.35 6.68 3.88
C VAL A 50 -1.86 6.97 3.74
N ALA A 51 -1.06 5.92 3.64
CA ALA A 51 0.37 6.02 3.38
C ALA A 51 0.79 5.06 2.27
N TYR A 52 1.89 5.42 1.61
CA TYR A 52 2.47 4.66 0.53
C TYR A 52 3.86 4.19 0.93
N TRP A 53 4.13 2.92 0.71
CA TRP A 53 5.42 2.30 0.94
C TRP A 53 5.99 1.76 -0.36
N HIS A 54 7.31 1.80 -0.51
CA HIS A 54 7.96 0.98 -1.53
C HIS A 54 7.55 -0.47 -1.35
N THR A 55 7.38 -1.21 -2.45
CA THR A 55 7.07 -2.66 -2.41
C THR A 55 8.03 -3.45 -1.52
N ALA A 56 9.31 -3.08 -1.48
CA ALA A 56 10.32 -3.68 -0.61
C ALA A 56 10.24 -3.21 0.87
N CYS A 57 9.72 -2.01 1.12
CA CYS A 57 9.61 -1.43 2.46
C CYS A 57 8.24 -1.64 3.11
N ALA A 58 7.29 -2.18 2.34
CA ALA A 58 5.93 -2.40 2.81
C ALA A 58 5.95 -3.42 3.96
N PRO A 59 5.28 -3.13 5.10
CA PRO A 59 5.15 -4.10 6.17
C PRO A 59 4.42 -5.33 5.64
N LYS A 60 5.01 -6.52 5.82
CA LYS A 60 4.45 -7.80 5.35
C LYS A 60 3.14 -8.22 6.06
N GLY A 61 2.47 -7.32 6.76
CA GLY A 61 1.37 -7.60 7.67
C GLY A 61 0.06 -6.87 7.40
N ALA A 62 -0.11 -6.15 6.28
CA ALA A 62 -1.44 -5.68 5.87
C ALA A 62 -2.23 -6.80 5.18
N THR A 63 -2.45 -7.90 5.91
CA THR A 63 -3.38 -8.98 5.60
C THR A 63 -3.84 -9.55 6.93
N GLN A 64 -4.98 -9.05 7.39
CA GLN A 64 -6.16 -9.84 7.73
C GLN A 64 -7.31 -8.90 8.05
#